data_AF-A8LQU0-F1
#
_entry.id   AF-A8LQU0-F1
#
_cell.length_a   1.000
_cell.length_b   1.000
_cell.length_c   1.000
_cell.angle_alpha   90.00
_cell.angle_beta   90.00
_cell.angle_gamma   90.00
#
_symmetry.space_group_name_H-M   'P 1'
#
loop_
_entity.id
_entity.type
_entity.pdbx_description
1 polymer ?
#
loop_
_entity_poly.entity_id
_entity_poly.type
_entity_poly.pdbx_seq_one_letter_code
_entity_poly.pdbx_strand_id
1 'polypeptide(L)'
;MRRLVVIFALLLAAPMPVAAQTESDEVQEGLDLLTEGARRLLEELTEELSPFLRQLEMQLDELQAYEAPEILPNGDILIRRKPDPEGVPTPPEPAPEGEDAPIDL
;
A
#
# COMPACT_ATOMS: atom_id res chain seq x y z
N MET A 1 -44.66 7.12 -51.33
CA MET A 1 -44.82 7.23 -49.86
C MET A 1 -43.93 6.23 -49.09
N ARG A 2 -44.06 4.90 -49.28
CA ARG A 2 -43.29 3.89 -48.50
C ARG A 2 -41.77 3.85 -48.78
N ARG A 3 -41.32 4.27 -49.97
CA ARG A 3 -39.89 4.30 -50.33
C ARG A 3 -39.11 5.48 -49.74
N LEU A 4 -39.81 6.54 -49.31
CA LEU A 4 -39.19 7.71 -48.66
C LEU A 4 -38.86 7.44 -47.18
N VAL A 5 -39.61 6.57 -46.52
CA VAL A 5 -39.35 6.18 -45.11
C VAL A 5 -38.08 5.33 -44.99
N VAL A 6 -37.76 4.52 -45.99
CA VAL A 6 -36.53 3.70 -45.98
C VAL A 6 -35.27 4.56 -46.09
N ILE A 7 -35.32 5.70 -46.78
CA ILE A 7 -34.18 6.62 -46.90
C ILE A 7 -33.95 7.38 -45.58
N PHE A 8 -35.01 7.70 -44.84
CA PHE A 8 -34.89 8.34 -43.52
C PHE A 8 -34.35 7.36 -42.46
N ALA A 9 -34.69 6.07 -42.55
CA ALA A 9 -34.14 5.04 -41.67
C ALA A 9 -32.67 4.70 -42.00
N LEU A 10 -32.23 4.90 -43.25
CA LEU A 10 -30.83 4.71 -43.64
C LEU A 10 -29.94 5.91 -43.25
N LEU A 11 -30.53 7.08 -42.96
CA LEU A 11 -29.79 8.28 -42.57
C LEU A 11 -29.49 8.36 -41.06
N LEU A 12 -30.00 7.41 -40.25
CA LEU A 12 -29.60 7.23 -38.85
C LEU A 12 -28.35 6.34 -38.71
N ALA A 13 -27.82 5.83 -39.83
CA ALA A 13 -26.45 5.36 -39.95
C ALA A 13 -25.57 6.53 -40.42
N ALA A 14 -25.56 7.62 -39.67
CA ALA A 14 -24.43 8.54 -39.75
C ALA A 14 -23.20 7.68 -39.41
N PRO A 15 -22.17 7.59 -40.27
CA PRO A 15 -20.90 7.04 -39.83
C PRO A 15 -20.48 7.93 -38.66
N MET A 16 -20.58 7.38 -37.45
CA MET A 16 -19.91 7.96 -36.29
C MET A 16 -18.47 8.28 -36.72
N PRO A 17 -17.85 9.33 -36.18
CA PRO A 17 -16.45 9.60 -36.45
C PRO A 17 -15.64 8.42 -35.90
N VAL A 18 -15.43 7.39 -36.74
CA VAL A 18 -14.58 6.23 -36.44
C VAL A 18 -13.19 6.72 -36.04
N ALA A 19 -12.73 7.83 -36.62
CA ALA A 19 -11.50 8.52 -36.26
C ALA A 19 -11.43 8.99 -34.80
N ALA A 20 -12.54 9.45 -34.20
CA ALA A 20 -12.57 9.89 -32.81
C ALA A 20 -12.62 8.71 -31.81
N GLN A 21 -13.14 7.56 -32.25
CA GLN A 21 -13.15 6.34 -31.44
C GLN A 21 -11.75 5.72 -31.40
N THR A 22 -11.06 5.64 -32.54
CA THR A 22 -9.68 5.14 -32.60
C THR A 22 -8.69 5.98 -31.80
N GLU A 23 -8.83 7.32 -31.82
CA GLU A 23 -7.97 8.20 -31.02
C GLU A 23 -8.23 8.03 -29.52
N SER A 24 -9.49 7.82 -29.14
CA SER A 24 -9.86 7.54 -27.75
C SER A 24 -9.35 6.18 -27.27
N ASP A 25 -9.40 5.15 -28.13
CA ASP A 25 -8.93 3.79 -27.83
C ASP A 25 -7.39 3.74 -27.72
N GLU A 26 -6.66 4.42 -28.61
CA GLU A 26 -5.20 4.50 -28.56
C GLU A 26 -4.70 5.24 -27.30
N VAL A 27 -5.42 6.28 -26.87
CA VAL A 27 -5.14 6.97 -25.60
C VAL A 27 -5.41 6.05 -24.41
N GLN A 28 -6.51 5.28 -24.40
CA GLN A 28 -6.79 4.32 -23.33
C GLN A 28 -5.72 3.23 -23.26
N GLU A 29 -5.29 2.68 -24.39
CA GLU A 29 -4.21 1.69 -24.43
C GLU A 29 -2.89 2.27 -23.91
N GLY A 30 -2.57 3.53 -24.24
CA GLY A 30 -1.42 4.24 -23.69
C GLY A 30 -1.50 4.45 -22.16
N LEU A 31 -2.68 4.75 -21.64
CA LEU A 31 -2.91 4.87 -20.19
C LEU A 31 -2.82 3.53 -19.47
N ASP A 32 -3.29 2.44 -20.08
CA ASP A 32 -3.19 1.10 -19.55
C ASP A 32 -1.72 0.66 -19.44
N LEU A 33 -0.93 0.91 -20.50
CA LEU A 33 0.52 0.66 -20.50
C LEU A 33 1.25 1.49 -19.43
N LEU A 34 0.90 2.77 -19.28
CA LEU A 34 1.45 3.62 -18.23
C LEU A 34 1.09 3.11 -16.83
N THR A 35 -0.14 2.68 -16.64
CA THR A 35 -0.64 2.14 -15.36
C THR A 35 0.08 0.85 -15.00
N GLU A 36 0.25 -0.05 -15.97
CA GLU A 36 1.01 -1.29 -15.80
C GLU A 36 2.48 -1.01 -15.46
N GLY A 37 3.09 -0.02 -16.13
CA GLY A 37 4.45 0.43 -15.80
C GLY A 37 4.56 1.02 -14.39
N ALA A 38 3.64 1.90 -14.02
CA ALA A 38 3.59 2.52 -12.69
C ALA A 38 3.37 1.47 -11.59
N ARG A 39 2.53 0.47 -11.84
CA ARG A 39 2.28 -0.64 -10.93
C ARG A 39 3.58 -1.39 -10.62
N ARG A 40 4.33 -1.80 -11.65
CA ARG A 40 5.60 -2.54 -11.46
C ARG A 40 6.63 -1.73 -10.70
N LEU A 41 6.76 -0.43 -11.02
CA LEU A 41 7.66 0.47 -10.30
C LEU A 41 7.28 0.61 -8.82
N LEU A 42 5.98 0.70 -8.51
CA LEU A 42 5.51 0.75 -7.13
C LEU A 42 5.71 -0.57 -6.38
N GLU A 43 5.55 -1.71 -7.07
CA GLU A 43 5.85 -3.04 -6.51
C GLU A 43 7.33 -3.14 -6.13
N GLU A 44 8.24 -2.82 -7.05
CA GLU A 44 9.69 -2.81 -6.81
C GLU A 44 10.07 -1.84 -5.67
N LEU A 45 9.55 -0.61 -5.70
CA LEU A 45 9.78 0.37 -4.63
C LEU A 45 9.28 -0.15 -3.27
N THR A 46 8.12 -0.80 -3.24
CA THR A 46 7.57 -1.35 -2.00
C THR A 46 8.42 -2.50 -1.49
N GLU A 47 8.96 -3.35 -2.36
CA GLU A 47 9.87 -4.42 -1.98
C GLU A 47 11.17 -3.88 -1.36
N GLU A 48 11.74 -2.82 -1.95
CA GLU A 48 12.93 -2.15 -1.42
C GLU A 48 12.67 -1.44 -0.08
N LEU A 49 11.50 -0.80 0.07
CA LEU A 49 11.12 -0.10 1.30
C LEU A 49 10.57 -1.03 2.39
N SER A 50 10.07 -2.21 2.04
CA SER A 50 9.51 -3.21 2.96
C SER A 50 10.37 -3.47 4.21
N PRO A 51 11.70 -3.73 4.12
CA PRO A 51 12.52 -3.92 5.32
C PRO A 51 12.58 -2.68 6.23
N PHE A 52 12.61 -1.48 5.64
CA PHE A 52 12.60 -0.23 6.42
C PHE A 52 11.25 -0.01 7.10
N LEU A 53 10.14 -0.28 6.41
CA LEU A 53 8.79 -0.21 6.98
C LEU A 53 8.62 -1.18 8.13
N ARG A 54 9.10 -2.43 8.01
CA ARG A 54 9.11 -3.39 9.13
C ARG A 54 9.90 -2.89 10.33
N GLN A 55 11.05 -2.24 10.10
CA GLN A 55 11.83 -1.67 11.18
C GLN A 55 11.10 -0.52 11.87
N LEU A 56 10.42 0.33 11.11
CA LEU A 56 9.58 1.39 11.66
C LEU A 56 8.38 0.83 12.44
N GLU A 57 7.74 -0.24 11.96
CA GLU A 57 6.65 -0.93 12.66
C GLU A 57 7.10 -1.40 14.04
N MET A 58 8.27 -2.05 14.17
CA MET A 58 8.80 -2.47 15.47
C MET A 58 8.97 -1.28 16.43
N GLN A 59 9.56 -0.18 15.95
CA GLN A 59 9.74 1.04 16.75
C GLN A 59 8.41 1.66 17.18
N LEU A 60 7.39 1.63 16.31
CA LEU A 60 6.07 2.11 16.64
C LEU A 60 5.38 1.22 17.66
N ASP A 61 5.52 -0.10 17.58
CA ASP A 61 4.96 -1.04 18.56
C ASP A 61 5.53 -0.79 19.96
N GLU A 62 6.83 -0.50 20.07
CA GLU A 62 7.46 -0.12 21.33
C GLU A 62 6.90 1.19 21.89
N LEU A 63 6.62 2.17 21.05
CA LEU A 63 5.98 3.42 21.47
C LEU A 63 4.51 3.21 21.88
N GLN A 64 3.80 2.27 21.24
CA GLN A 64 2.41 1.93 21.59
C GLN A 64 2.29 1.32 22.99
N ALA A 65 3.37 0.78 23.54
CA ALA A 65 3.43 0.31 24.91
C ALA A 65 3.26 1.43 25.95
N TYR A 66 3.20 2.70 25.53
CA TYR A 66 3.06 3.85 26.42
C TYR A 66 1.75 4.62 26.21
N GLU A 67 1.33 5.33 27.26
CA GLU A 67 0.22 6.28 27.27
C GLU A 67 0.64 7.64 26.71
N ALA A 68 -0.35 8.50 26.44
CA ALA A 68 -0.08 9.85 25.99
C ALA A 68 0.71 10.65 27.04
N PRO A 69 1.60 11.59 26.64
CA PRO A 69 2.40 12.37 27.57
C PRO A 69 1.56 13.30 28.46
N GLU A 70 1.85 13.35 29.76
CA GLU A 70 1.25 14.28 30.73
C GLU A 70 2.29 15.33 31.15
N ILE A 71 1.93 16.62 31.08
CA ILE A 71 2.78 17.72 31.54
C ILE A 71 2.48 17.98 33.02
N LEU A 72 3.50 17.90 33.86
CA LEU A 72 3.37 18.08 35.30
C LEU A 72 3.48 19.57 35.70
N PRO A 73 3.00 19.96 36.91
CA PRO A 73 3.04 21.35 37.37
C PRO A 73 4.44 21.96 37.50
N ASN A 74 5.47 21.12 37.62
CA ASN A 74 6.88 21.53 37.65
C ASN A 74 7.48 21.73 36.25
N GLY A 75 6.76 21.35 35.18
CA GLY A 75 7.20 21.46 33.79
C GLY A 75 7.79 20.19 33.19
N ASP A 76 7.91 19.10 33.96
CA ASP A 76 8.38 17.81 33.46
C ASP A 76 7.29 17.09 32.65
N ILE A 77 7.70 16.15 31.79
CA ILE A 77 6.80 15.30 31.01
C ILE A 77 6.85 13.87 31.55
N LEU A 78 5.69 13.32 31.92
CA LEU A 78 5.51 11.93 32.32
C LEU A 78 4.91 11.12 31.17
N ILE A 79 5.59 10.05 30.76
CA ILE A 79 5.08 9.08 29.78
C ILE A 79 4.94 7.74 30.51
N ARG A 80 3.70 7.30 30.75
CA ARG A 80 3.41 6.08 31.51
C ARG A 80 3.40 4.86 30.58
N ARG A 81 3.95 3.72 31.01
CA ARG A 81 3.82 2.45 30.27
C ARG A 81 2.42 1.87 30.52
N LYS A 82 1.72 1.45 29.45
CA LYS A 82 0.46 0.72 29.56
C LYS A 82 0.68 -0.59 30.32
N PRO A 83 -0.27 -1.03 31.16
CA PRO A 83 -0.19 -2.34 31.77
C PRO A 83 -0.22 -3.41 30.68
N ASP A 84 0.67 -4.41 30.78
CA ASP A 84 0.62 -5.57 29.92
C ASP A 84 -0.75 -6.25 30.13
N PRO A 85 -1.46 -6.66 29.06
CA PRO A 85 -2.77 -7.28 29.19
C PRO A 85 -2.66 -8.54 30.06
N GLU A 86 -3.25 -8.50 31.26
CA GLU A 86 -3.23 -9.62 32.19
C GLU A 86 -3.84 -10.87 31.53
N GLY A 87 -3.07 -11.97 31.48
CA GLY A 87 -3.54 -13.26 30.96
C GLY A 87 -2.97 -13.71 29.61
N VAL A 88 -2.10 -12.92 28.97
CA VAL A 88 -1.30 -13.41 27.83
C VAL A 88 -0.08 -14.13 28.39
N PRO A 89 0.13 -15.45 28.12
CA PRO A 89 1.36 -16.11 28.51
C PRO A 89 2.53 -15.43 27.80
N THR A 90 3.44 -14.85 28.58
CA THR A 90 4.72 -14.33 28.06
C THR A 90 5.42 -15.47 27.32
N PRO A 91 5.76 -15.31 26.03
CA PRO A 91 6.59 -16.29 25.33
C PRO A 91 7.86 -16.55 26.14
N PRO A 92 8.32 -17.81 26.24
CA PRO A 92 9.53 -18.12 26.97
C PRO A 92 10.68 -17.29 26.40
N GLU A 93 11.39 -16.60 27.28
CA GLU A 93 12.61 -15.85 26.96
C GLU A 93 13.57 -16.80 26.21
N PRO A 94 14.12 -16.42 25.05
CA PRO A 94 15.05 -17.27 24.34
C PRO A 94 16.22 -17.56 25.27
N ALA A 95 16.50 -18.85 25.47
CA ALA A 95 17.61 -19.29 26.32
C ALA A 95 18.90 -18.61 25.84
N PRO A 96 19.81 -18.21 26.76
CA PRO A 96 21.09 -17.64 26.36
C PRO A 96 21.78 -18.63 25.41
N GLU A 97 22.02 -18.19 24.16
CA GLU A 97 22.77 -18.97 23.19
C GLU A 97 24.15 -19.26 23.79
N GLY A 98 24.33 -20.51 24.19
CA GLY A 98 25.56 -21.00 24.80
C GLY A 98 26.69 -21.01 23.78
N GLU A 99 27.76 -20.32 24.16
CA GLU A 99 29.16 -20.67 23.94
C GLU A 99 29.60 -21.13 22.54
N ASP A 100 30.34 -20.23 21.90
CA ASP A 100 31.53 -20.50 21.06
C ASP A 100 31.93 -21.98 20.95
N ALA A 101 31.45 -22.65 19.90
CA ALA A 101 32.09 -23.88 19.44
C ALA A 101 33.38 -23.48 18.69
N PRO A 102 34.56 -23.97 19.10
CA PRO A 102 35.79 -23.68 18.36
C PRO A 102 35.69 -24.29 16.96
N ILE A 103 35.84 -23.42 15.95
CA ILE A 103 36.00 -23.84 14.56
C ILE A 103 37.37 -24.52 14.45
N ASP A 104 37.39 -25.84 14.31
CA ASP A 104 38.60 -26.58 13.95
C ASP A 104 38.98 -26.22 12.50
N LEU A 105 40.20 -25.70 12.32
CA LEU A 105 40.82 -25.31 11.04
C LEU A 105 41.60 -26.47 10.41
#